data_AF-A0A4Q3YG76-F1
#
_entry.id   AF-A0A4Q3YG76-F1
#
_cell.length_a   1.000
_cell.length_b   1.000
_cell.length_c   1.000
_cell.angle_alpha   90.00
_cell.angle_beta   90.00
_cell.angle_gamma   90.00
#
_symmetry.space_group_name_H-M   'P 1'
#
loop_
_entity.id
_entity.type
_entity.pdbx_description
1 polymer ?
#
loop_
_entity_poly.entity_id
_entity_poly.type
_entity_poly.pdbx_seq_one_letter_code
_entity_poly.pdbx_strand_id
1 'polypeptide(L)'
;MKQSAPDLTRLAVLDGVSVGDIEPTASTVIFHLCTENGESFKLDLHMMLRALLLCCDYGALPSLPLDWIVQAAGIHGEAFQKNA
;
A
#
# COMPACT_ATOMS: atom_id res chain seq x y z
N MET A 1 -22.91 10.50 -21.76
CA MET A 1 -22.03 10.09 -20.64
C MET A 1 -20.92 11.12 -20.57
N LYS A 2 -20.78 11.89 -19.48
CA LYS A 2 -19.68 12.84 -19.35
C LYS A 2 -18.42 12.04 -18.98
N GLN A 3 -17.47 11.95 -19.91
CA GLN A 3 -16.12 11.48 -19.58
C GLN A 3 -15.49 12.55 -18.68
N SER A 4 -15.40 12.24 -17.39
CA SER A 4 -14.58 12.99 -16.44
C SER A 4 -13.14 12.91 -16.94
N ALA A 5 -12.43 14.04 -16.98
CA ALA A 5 -11.00 14.04 -17.28
C ALA A 5 -10.27 13.11 -16.28
N PRO A 6 -9.20 12.40 -16.71
CA PRO A 6 -8.39 11.61 -15.79
C PRO A 6 -7.88 12.52 -14.67
N ASP A 7 -8.14 12.10 -13.44
CA ASP A 7 -7.70 12.83 -12.27
C ASP A 7 -6.22 12.50 -12.10
N LEU A 8 -5.35 13.37 -12.63
CA LEU A 8 -3.89 13.20 -12.63
C LEU A 8 -3.29 13.06 -11.21
N THR A 9 -4.09 13.15 -10.15
CA THR A 9 -3.70 12.85 -8.77
C THR A 9 -3.87 11.37 -8.38
N ARG A 10 -4.54 10.55 -9.21
CA ARG A 10 -4.82 9.14 -8.91
C ARG A 10 -3.78 8.24 -9.55
N LEU A 11 -2.78 7.88 -8.76
CA LEU A 11 -1.71 6.97 -9.17
C LEU A 11 -2.17 5.51 -9.25
N ALA A 12 -3.00 5.07 -8.29
CA ALA A 12 -3.62 3.75 -8.26
C ALA A 12 -4.82 3.74 -7.31
N VAL A 13 -5.76 2.83 -7.54
CA VAL A 13 -6.94 2.60 -6.70
C VAL A 13 -6.82 1.25 -6.03
N LEU A 14 -7.13 1.18 -4.73
CA LEU A 14 -7.28 -0.08 -4.02
C LEU A 14 -8.55 -0.78 -4.49
N ASP A 15 -8.37 -1.87 -5.23
CA ASP A 15 -9.45 -2.66 -5.84
C ASP A 15 -9.92 -3.80 -4.92
N GLY A 16 -9.07 -4.27 -4.02
CA GLY A 16 -9.45 -5.30 -3.05
C GLY A 16 -8.34 -5.69 -2.09
N VAL A 17 -8.70 -6.52 -1.11
CA VAL A 17 -7.77 -7.10 -0.13
C VAL A 17 -8.06 -8.60 -0.01
N SER A 18 -7.03 -9.43 -0.03
CA SER A 18 -7.13 -10.87 0.16
C SER A 18 -6.08 -11.39 1.14
N VAL A 19 -6.30 -12.57 1.70
CA VAL A 19 -5.24 -13.30 2.41
C VAL A 19 -4.48 -14.15 1.39
N GLY A 20 -3.17 -13.96 1.31
CA GLY A 20 -2.27 -14.73 0.47
C GLY A 20 -1.92 -16.08 1.09
N ASP A 21 -1.95 -17.13 0.27
CA ASP A 21 -1.63 -18.52 0.62
C ASP A 21 -0.31 -19.00 -0.03
N ILE A 22 0.52 -18.06 -0.50
CA ILE A 22 1.75 -18.37 -1.22
C ILE A 22 2.90 -18.38 -0.21
N GLU A 23 3.56 -19.53 -0.07
CA GLU A 23 4.78 -19.67 0.74
C GLU A 23 5.89 -18.72 0.27
N PRO A 24 6.73 -18.18 1.20
CA PRO A 24 6.84 -18.52 2.62
C PRO A 24 5.88 -17.72 3.53
N THR A 25 4.93 -17.01 2.94
CA THR A 25 4.13 -15.96 3.59
C THR A 25 2.66 -16.34 3.77
N ALA A 26 2.37 -17.60 4.07
CA ALA A 26 1.02 -18.05 4.41
C ALA A 26 0.46 -17.16 5.54
N SER A 27 -0.72 -16.57 5.35
CA SER A 27 -1.37 -15.56 6.22
C SER A 27 -0.95 -14.09 6.00
N THR A 28 -0.39 -13.74 4.84
CA THR A 28 -0.05 -12.33 4.53
C THR A 28 -1.20 -11.61 3.85
N VAL A 29 -1.55 -10.42 4.34
CA VAL A 29 -2.56 -9.56 3.71
C VAL A 29 -2.00 -8.99 2.41
N ILE A 30 -2.71 -9.24 1.31
CA ILE A 30 -2.37 -8.79 -0.04
C ILE A 30 -3.36 -7.72 -0.48
N PHE A 31 -2.84 -6.54 -0.82
CA PHE A 31 -3.56 -5.40 -1.36
C PHE A 31 -3.51 -5.44 -2.89
N HIS A 32 -4.67 -5.44 -3.54
CA HIS A 32 -4.80 -5.41 -4.99
C HIS A 32 -5.03 -3.97 -5.43
N LEU A 33 -4.12 -3.46 -6.25
CA LEU A 33 -4.14 -2.09 -6.75
C LEU A 33 -4.28 -2.09 -8.26
N CYS A 34 -5.04 -1.14 -8.79
CA CYS A 34 -5.24 -0.95 -10.22
C CYS A 34 -4.89 0.48 -10.61
N THR A 35 -4.09 0.66 -11.67
CA THR A 35 -3.81 1.98 -12.25
C THR A 35 -4.93 2.39 -13.20
N GLU A 36 -4.98 3.68 -13.56
CA GLU A 36 -5.92 4.17 -14.58
C GLU A 36 -5.71 3.52 -15.96
N ASN A 37 -4.51 3.00 -16.23
CA ASN A 37 -4.18 2.30 -17.47
C ASN A 37 -4.65 0.83 -17.48
N GLY A 38 -5.29 0.35 -16.40
CA GLY A 38 -5.74 -1.03 -16.25
C GLY A 38 -4.64 -1.99 -15.81
N GLU A 39 -3.47 -1.50 -15.40
CA GLU A 39 -2.41 -2.35 -14.87
C GLU A 39 -2.74 -2.73 -13.42
N SER A 40 -2.69 -4.01 -13.10
CA SER A 40 -2.95 -4.52 -11.75
C SER A 40 -1.67 -4.99 -11.09
N PHE A 41 -1.47 -4.61 -9.84
CA PHE A 41 -0.34 -5.06 -9.04
C PHE A 41 -0.79 -5.40 -7.62
N LYS A 42 0.02 -6.24 -6.96
CA LYS A 42 -0.26 -6.78 -5.63
C LYS A 42 0.86 -6.36 -4.70
N LEU A 43 0.50 -5.80 -3.54
CA LEU A 43 1.44 -5.44 -2.49
C LEU A 43 1.09 -6.24 -1.24
N ASP A 44 2.09 -6.82 -0.59
CA ASP A 44 1.92 -7.24 0.81
C ASP A 44 1.87 -6.01 1.74
N LEU A 45 1.60 -6.23 3.02
CA LEU A 45 1.54 -5.14 3.99
C LEU A 45 2.85 -4.34 4.09
N HIS A 46 4.00 -5.02 4.01
CA HIS A 46 5.29 -4.34 4.10
C HIS A 46 5.50 -3.39 2.91
N MET A 47 5.26 -3.89 1.69
CA MET A 47 5.32 -3.10 0.47
C MET A 47 4.30 -1.96 0.49
N MET A 48 3.09 -2.19 0.99
CA MET A 48 2.04 -1.17 1.12
C MET A 48 2.46 -0.06 2.08
N LEU A 49 3.00 -0.40 3.26
CA LEU A 49 3.49 0.59 4.22
C LEU A 49 4.65 1.42 3.64
N ARG A 50 5.58 0.79 2.92
CA ARG A 50 6.67 1.51 2.22
C ARG A 50 6.13 2.45 1.15
N ALA A 51 5.15 2.01 0.35
CA ALA A 51 4.53 2.84 -0.67
C ALA A 51 3.82 4.06 -0.05
N LEU A 52 3.09 3.87 1.05
CA LEU A 52 2.42 4.96 1.76
C LEU A 52 3.41 5.98 2.35
N LEU A 53 4.51 5.51 2.95
CA LEU A 53 5.57 6.39 3.44
C LEU A 53 6.20 7.20 2.30
N LEU A 54 6.49 6.56 1.18
CA LEU A 54 7.01 7.24 0.00
C LEU A 54 6.04 8.32 -0.53
N CYS A 55 4.74 8.03 -0.56
CA CYS A 55 3.72 9.01 -0.91
C CYS A 55 3.67 10.19 0.08
N CYS A 56 3.94 9.97 1.37
CA CYS A 56 4.07 11.04 2.36
C CYS A 56 5.29 11.92 2.06
N ASP A 57 6.44 11.31 1.75
CA ASP A 57 7.69 12.03 1.45
C ASP A 57 7.58 12.88 0.18
N TYR A 58 6.80 12.42 -0.81
CA TYR A 58 6.49 13.19 -2.02
C TYR A 58 5.37 14.23 -1.84
N GLY A 59 4.76 14.33 -0.64
CA GLY A 59 3.65 15.24 -0.37
C GLY A 59 2.33 14.84 -1.06
N ALA A 60 2.23 13.61 -1.59
CA ALA A 60 1.01 13.08 -2.19
C ALA A 60 -0.01 12.64 -1.12
N LEU A 61 0.45 12.32 0.09
CA LEU A 61 -0.38 12.03 1.25
C LEU A 61 0.08 12.85 2.47
N PRO A 62 -0.82 13.15 3.42
CA PRO A 62 -0.40 13.67 4.72
C PRO A 62 0.43 12.64 5.47
N SER A 63 1.32 13.10 6.36
CA SER A 63 2.14 12.22 7.19
C SER A 63 1.29 11.26 7.99
N LEU A 64 1.63 9.97 7.94
CA LEU A 64 0.98 8.95 8.75
C LEU A 64 1.38 9.04 10.22
N PRO A 65 0.45 8.86 11.17
CA PRO A 65 0.79 8.73 12.58
C PRO A 65 1.77 7.59 12.83
N LEU A 66 2.83 7.86 13.59
CA LEU A 66 3.90 6.88 13.84
C LEU A 66 3.40 5.65 14.60
N ASP A 67 2.49 5.84 15.55
CA ASP A 67 1.81 4.78 16.28
C ASP A 67 1.00 3.86 15.37
N TRP A 68 0.33 4.41 14.36
CA TRP A 68 -0.38 3.63 13.36
C TRP A 68 0.56 2.75 12.52
N ILE A 69 1.70 3.30 12.07
CA ILE A 69 2.72 2.55 11.33
C ILE A 69 3.30 1.42 12.18
N VAL A 70 3.61 1.71 13.45
CA VAL A 70 4.16 0.72 14.40
C VAL A 70 3.14 -0.39 14.68
N GLN A 71 1.86 -0.05 14.86
CA GLN A 71 0.80 -1.04 15.04
C GLN A 71 0.61 -1.90 13.78
N ALA A 72 0.58 -1.28 12.60
CA ALA A 72 0.46 -2.00 11.34
C ALA A 72 1.65 -2.96 11.11
N ALA A 73 2.88 -2.50 11.38
CA ALA A 73 4.08 -3.34 11.28
C ALA A 73 4.12 -4.44 12.36
N GLY A 74 3.66 -4.15 13.57
CA GLY A 74 3.66 -5.08 14.71
C GLY A 74 2.72 -6.28 14.55
N ILE A 75 1.67 -6.15 13.74
CA ILE A 75 0.74 -7.26 13.44
C ILE A 75 1.39 -8.37 12.61
N HIS A 76 2.46 -8.09 11.85
CA HIS A 76 3.12 -9.05 10.95
C HIS A 76 4.58 -9.41 11.29
N GLY A 77 5.09 -9.00 12.46
CA GLY A 77 6.19 -9.70 13.12
C GLY A 77 7.63 -9.29 12.81
N GLU A 78 7.92 -8.37 11.88
CA GLU A 78 9.27 -7.80 11.75
C GLU A 78 9.20 -6.30 11.55
N ALA A 79 9.40 -5.60 12.67
CA ALA A 79 9.43 -4.16 12.77
C ALA A 79 10.35 -3.56 11.70
N PHE A 80 9.82 -2.57 10.97
CA PHE A 80 10.55 -1.53 10.25
C PHE A 80 11.84 -1.13 10.98
N GLN A 81 12.95 -1.81 10.71
CA GLN A 81 14.26 -1.28 11.07
C GLN A 81 14.48 -0.10 10.14
N LYS A 82 14.27 1.11 10.68
CA LYS A 82 14.86 2.31 10.08
C LYS A 82 16.33 1.99 9.82
N ASN A 83 16.76 2.05 8.56
CA ASN A 83 18.16 2.02 8.20
C ASN A 83 18.90 3.00 9.14
N ALA A 84 19.75 2.45 10.00
CA ALA A 84 20.75 3.18 10.77
C ALA A 84 21.92 3.55 9.85
#